data_AF-A0A9E3KP90-F1
#
_entry.id   AF-A0A9E3KP90-F1
#
_cell.length_a   1.000
_cell.length_b   1.000
_cell.length_c   1.000
_cell.angle_alpha   90.00
_cell.angle_beta   90.00
_cell.angle_gamma   90.00
#
_symmetry.space_group_name_H-M   'P 1'
#
loop_
_entity.id
_entity.type
_entity.pdbx_description
1 polymer ?
#
loop_
_entity_poly.entity_id
_entity_poly.type
_entity_poly.pdbx_seq_one_letter_code
_entity_poly.pdbx_strand_id
1 'polypeptide(L)'
;MEQTLPQTPLQPQPRYWDRIRKILYILGTLVLFVFALDLMISSLQHLGKTAAEAILLATSNPFTGLFIGLLISAMLQSSSTATSLVVALVASGSITIDSAIPIIMGANVGTTITSTIVSLGFINKRKEFRRAIAAGTYHDFFNILTVSILFPLEYYNGLLSNLSGWIASNFFTVTSTTPSGSFSPTFRGFSPIIEFLVNTIPSGFLLALLSVALLFVSILLFRKLISGLLMASSPEKFSRFFFKNTFKSFFWGLTTTAAIRSSTITTSVVVPIVAQKIITLRKAVPFILGANIGTTVTAFIAAILNSSSSSAITIAIAHFLFNFIGVLVFFPIPILRDIPIAMANGMGRLTTRYRLTGFVYLLAVFFFIPFSLIYLNKDSTEVLELTYSKIDHITGDSSAYRIVSKQQIRSQSGEWLIYRRNAIDPDEIHPVYKKNNVLFINKEMILFNEPGFCWDGENREGKYQLCVREILPAFTVSETLSFDSVYVYTQRYYNHPDSVVSTVYVSALYPIVLQTVRTKHGKPAETRKITRFERK
;
A
#
# COMPACT_ATOMS: atom_id res chain seq x y z
N MET A 1 -56.71 15.25 -49.57
CA MET A 1 -55.28 15.04 -49.84
C MET A 1 -54.58 15.03 -48.49
N GLU A 2 -54.53 13.86 -47.86
CA GLU A 2 -54.09 13.68 -46.48
C GLU A 2 -52.63 13.25 -46.49
N GLN A 3 -51.73 14.14 -46.04
CA GLN A 3 -50.30 13.87 -45.98
C GLN A 3 -50.00 12.91 -44.82
N THR A 4 -49.60 11.70 -45.17
CA THR A 4 -49.06 10.70 -44.23
C THR A 4 -47.69 11.13 -43.72
N LEU A 5 -47.58 11.35 -42.41
CA LEU A 5 -46.30 11.58 -41.71
C LEU A 5 -45.37 10.35 -41.86
N PRO A 6 -44.06 10.53 -42.04
CA PRO A 6 -43.12 9.41 -42.13
C PRO A 6 -42.99 8.72 -40.76
N GLN A 7 -43.30 7.42 -40.73
CA GLN A 7 -43.09 6.58 -39.55
C GLN A 7 -41.59 6.41 -39.28
N THR A 8 -41.12 6.85 -38.11
CA THR A 8 -39.81 6.49 -37.59
C THR A 8 -39.67 4.96 -37.49
N PRO A 9 -38.56 4.35 -37.97
CA PRO A 9 -38.40 2.90 -37.88
C PRO A 9 -38.37 2.44 -36.41
N LEU A 10 -39.23 1.49 -36.06
CA LEU A 10 -39.17 0.78 -34.78
C LEU A 10 -37.81 0.09 -34.66
N GLN A 11 -36.98 0.53 -33.71
CA GLN A 11 -35.74 -0.18 -33.38
C GLN A 11 -36.08 -1.58 -32.88
N PRO A 12 -35.42 -2.65 -33.40
CA PRO A 12 -35.73 -4.02 -33.00
C PRO A 12 -35.48 -4.21 -31.50
N GLN A 13 -36.50 -4.69 -30.79
CA GLN A 13 -36.41 -5.09 -29.38
C GLN A 13 -35.31 -6.15 -29.23
N PRO A 14 -34.36 -6.03 -28.28
CA PRO A 14 -33.28 -6.99 -28.14
C PRO A 14 -33.84 -8.38 -27.82
N ARG A 15 -33.49 -9.38 -28.64
CA ARG A 15 -33.94 -10.77 -28.49
C ARG A 15 -33.58 -11.29 -27.08
N TYR A 16 -34.47 -12.10 -26.50
CA TYR A 16 -34.27 -12.75 -25.18
C TYR A 16 -32.88 -13.40 -25.03
N TRP A 17 -32.41 -14.06 -26.09
CA TRP A 17 -31.08 -14.67 -26.19
C TRP A 17 -29.93 -13.68 -26.08
N ASP A 18 -30.07 -12.44 -26.55
CA ASP A 18 -29.04 -11.41 -26.40
C ASP A 18 -28.93 -10.93 -24.95
N ARG A 19 -30.05 -10.96 -24.19
CA ARG A 19 -30.03 -10.65 -22.75
C ARG A 19 -29.34 -11.76 -21.98
N ILE A 20 -29.64 -13.03 -22.26
CA ILE A 20 -28.97 -14.18 -21.64
C ILE A 20 -27.47 -14.16 -21.95
N ARG A 21 -27.08 -13.99 -23.22
CA ARG A 21 -25.66 -13.92 -23.62
C ARG A 21 -24.93 -12.80 -22.89
N LYS A 22 -25.57 -11.63 -22.73
CA LYS A 22 -25.01 -10.52 -21.93
C LYS A 22 -24.86 -10.92 -20.46
N ILE A 23 -25.88 -11.48 -19.83
CA ILE A 23 -25.83 -11.91 -18.41
C ILE A 23 -24.72 -12.95 -18.19
N LEU A 24 -24.61 -13.96 -19.06
CA LEU A 24 -23.56 -14.96 -18.99
C LEU A 24 -22.17 -14.35 -19.19
N TYR A 25 -22.02 -13.39 -20.10
CA TYR A 25 -20.77 -12.69 -20.31
C TYR A 25 -20.37 -11.81 -19.11
N ILE A 26 -21.34 -11.17 -18.43
CA ILE A 26 -21.12 -10.45 -17.16
C ILE A 26 -20.60 -11.42 -16.09
N LEU A 27 -21.33 -12.52 -15.88
CA LEU A 27 -20.98 -13.53 -14.87
C LEU A 27 -19.60 -14.14 -15.15
N GLY A 28 -19.32 -14.52 -16.40
CA GLY A 28 -18.03 -15.08 -16.80
C GLY A 28 -16.86 -14.12 -16.58
N THR A 29 -17.07 -12.82 -16.85
CA THR A 29 -16.02 -11.82 -16.61
C THR A 29 -15.79 -11.59 -15.11
N LEU A 30 -16.85 -11.61 -14.30
CA LEU A 30 -16.75 -11.52 -12.84
C LEU A 30 -16.01 -12.72 -12.24
N VAL A 31 -16.35 -13.94 -12.69
CA VAL A 31 -15.70 -15.19 -12.31
C VAL A 31 -14.21 -15.16 -12.67
N LEU A 32 -13.87 -14.75 -13.90
CA LEU A 32 -12.48 -14.60 -14.34
C LEU A 32 -11.71 -13.57 -13.50
N PHE A 33 -12.35 -12.46 -13.13
CA PHE A 33 -11.74 -11.43 -12.28
C PHE A 33 -11.44 -11.96 -10.87
N VAL A 34 -12.39 -12.65 -10.24
CA VAL A 34 -12.17 -13.27 -8.92
C VAL A 34 -11.07 -14.34 -9.00
N PHE A 35 -11.11 -15.21 -10.00
CA PHE A 35 -10.06 -16.21 -10.23
C PHE A 35 -8.67 -15.58 -10.42
N ALA A 36 -8.57 -14.54 -11.25
CA ALA A 36 -7.30 -13.85 -11.49
C ALA A 36 -6.77 -13.15 -10.23
N LEU A 37 -7.66 -12.59 -9.39
CA LEU A 37 -7.29 -12.04 -8.09
C LEU A 37 -6.76 -13.11 -7.14
N ASP A 38 -7.45 -14.24 -7.02
CA ASP A 38 -7.04 -15.33 -6.13
C ASP A 38 -5.72 -15.95 -6.58
N LEU A 39 -5.55 -16.20 -7.89
CA LEU A 39 -4.29 -16.67 -8.47
C LEU A 39 -3.16 -15.67 -8.26
N MET A 40 -3.43 -14.37 -8.36
CA MET A 40 -2.44 -13.33 -8.07
C MET A 40 -2.00 -13.38 -6.62
N ILE A 41 -2.94 -13.46 -5.69
CA ILE A 41 -2.61 -13.57 -4.26
C ILE A 41 -1.78 -14.82 -3.96
N SER A 42 -2.19 -15.99 -4.47
CA SER A 42 -1.42 -17.24 -4.30
C SER A 42 -0.05 -17.16 -4.98
N SER A 43 0.05 -16.53 -6.16
CA SER A 43 1.33 -16.32 -6.82
C SER A 43 2.25 -15.46 -5.98
N LEU A 44 1.74 -14.39 -5.36
CA LEU A 44 2.51 -13.48 -4.52
C LEU A 44 3.02 -14.14 -3.24
N GLN A 45 2.24 -15.06 -2.66
CA GLN A 45 2.69 -15.92 -1.56
C GLN A 45 3.83 -16.84 -1.99
N HIS A 46 3.78 -17.35 -3.23
CA HIS A 46 4.82 -18.18 -3.83
C HIS A 46 6.04 -17.37 -4.31
N LEU A 47 5.86 -16.09 -4.64
CA LEU A 47 6.94 -15.12 -4.91
C LEU A 47 7.62 -14.63 -3.65
N GLY A 48 7.14 -15.02 -2.47
CA GLY A 48 7.29 -14.40 -1.15
C GLY A 48 8.70 -14.29 -0.58
N LYS A 49 9.70 -14.09 -1.44
CA LYS A 49 11.13 -13.97 -1.18
C LYS A 49 11.78 -12.95 -2.16
N THR A 50 11.92 -13.26 -3.45
CA THR A 50 12.75 -12.44 -4.39
C THR A 50 12.15 -11.12 -4.89
N ALA A 51 10.83 -11.02 -5.09
CA ALA A 51 10.19 -9.78 -5.54
C ALA A 51 9.82 -8.84 -4.38
N ALA A 52 9.50 -9.42 -3.22
CA ALA A 52 9.37 -8.67 -1.99
C ALA A 52 10.69 -7.99 -1.64
N GLU A 53 11.84 -8.66 -1.80
CA GLU A 53 13.17 -8.06 -1.65
C GLU A 53 13.47 -6.91 -2.62
N ALA A 54 13.14 -7.04 -3.91
CA ALA A 54 13.34 -5.95 -4.88
C ALA A 54 12.47 -4.71 -4.57
N ILE A 55 11.27 -4.93 -4.03
CA ILE A 55 10.38 -3.86 -3.57
C ILE A 55 10.88 -3.30 -2.23
N LEU A 56 11.23 -4.14 -1.26
CA LEU A 56 11.74 -3.79 0.08
C LEU A 56 13.11 -3.10 0.09
N LEU A 57 13.99 -3.46 -0.84
CA LEU A 57 15.27 -2.78 -1.06
C LEU A 57 15.08 -1.41 -1.71
N ALA A 58 13.97 -1.20 -2.43
CA ALA A 58 13.65 0.08 -3.04
C ALA A 58 12.75 0.97 -2.14
N THR A 59 11.97 0.43 -1.20
CA THR A 59 10.98 1.18 -0.39
C THR A 59 11.51 1.81 0.90
N SER A 60 12.81 1.77 1.19
CA SER A 60 13.37 2.30 2.45
C SER A 60 13.25 3.82 2.61
N ASN A 61 12.77 4.49 1.57
CA ASN A 61 12.42 5.90 1.56
C ASN A 61 10.90 6.03 1.27
N PRO A 62 10.11 6.66 2.16
CA PRO A 62 8.68 6.88 1.95
C PRO A 62 8.32 7.52 0.61
N PHE A 63 9.17 8.42 0.08
CA PHE A 63 8.97 9.00 -1.25
C PHE A 63 9.10 7.95 -2.35
N THR A 64 10.09 7.08 -2.25
CA THR A 64 10.26 5.95 -3.19
C THR A 64 9.11 4.96 -3.05
N GLY A 65 8.64 4.68 -1.83
CA GLY A 65 7.42 3.90 -1.59
C GLY A 65 6.20 4.47 -2.31
N LEU A 66 6.00 5.78 -2.23
CA LEU A 66 4.94 6.48 -2.95
C LEU A 66 5.06 6.32 -4.47
N PHE A 67 6.24 6.48 -5.04
CA PHE A 67 6.43 6.32 -6.48
C PHE A 67 6.30 4.85 -6.93
N ILE A 68 6.74 3.89 -6.13
CA ILE A 68 6.52 2.47 -6.39
C ILE A 68 5.03 2.16 -6.44
N GLY A 69 4.25 2.65 -5.48
CA GLY A 69 2.79 2.49 -5.49
C GLY A 69 2.14 3.08 -6.74
N LEU A 70 2.58 4.28 -7.13
CA LEU A 70 2.15 4.96 -8.36
C LEU A 70 2.44 4.10 -9.59
N LEU A 71 3.68 3.63 -9.74
CA LEU A 71 4.12 2.84 -10.88
C LEU A 71 3.41 1.49 -10.95
N ILE A 72 3.32 0.76 -9.83
CA ILE A 72 2.61 -0.52 -9.74
C ILE A 72 1.15 -0.32 -10.17
N SER A 73 0.46 0.68 -9.63
CA SER A 73 -0.93 0.92 -9.99
C SER A 73 -1.10 1.42 -11.42
N ALA A 74 -0.18 2.24 -11.93
CA ALA A 74 -0.22 2.72 -13.32
C ALA A 74 0.01 1.58 -14.32
N MET A 75 0.92 0.66 -14.03
CA MET A 75 1.19 -0.53 -14.84
C MET A 75 0.03 -1.54 -14.77
N LEU A 76 -0.47 -1.82 -13.57
CA LEU A 76 -1.61 -2.72 -13.35
C LEU A 76 -2.96 -2.09 -13.73
N GLN A 77 -2.99 -0.77 -13.92
CA GLN A 77 -4.20 0.03 -14.18
C GLN A 77 -5.32 -0.15 -13.14
N SER A 78 -4.95 -0.57 -11.94
CA SER A 78 -5.87 -0.91 -10.85
C SER A 78 -5.23 -0.59 -9.51
N SER A 79 -5.74 0.42 -8.80
CA SER A 79 -5.34 0.69 -7.42
C SER A 79 -5.78 -0.43 -6.49
N SER A 80 -6.98 -0.99 -6.65
CA SER A 80 -7.49 -2.08 -5.80
C SER A 80 -6.58 -3.31 -5.80
N THR A 81 -5.98 -3.63 -6.94
CA THR A 81 -4.99 -4.71 -7.07
C THR A 81 -3.71 -4.39 -6.30
N ALA A 82 -3.16 -3.19 -6.51
CA ALA A 82 -1.96 -2.74 -5.84
C ALA A 82 -2.16 -2.65 -4.31
N THR A 83 -3.31 -2.15 -3.85
CA THR A 83 -3.63 -2.04 -2.43
C THR A 83 -3.85 -3.39 -1.79
N SER A 84 -4.53 -4.34 -2.45
CA SER A 84 -4.70 -5.70 -1.92
C SER A 84 -3.37 -6.43 -1.78
N LEU A 85 -2.44 -6.22 -2.72
CA LEU A 85 -1.06 -6.69 -2.61
C LEU A 85 -0.38 -6.11 -1.36
N VAL A 86 -0.44 -4.80 -1.16
CA VAL A 86 0.16 -4.14 0.01
C VAL A 86 -0.46 -4.63 1.31
N VAL A 87 -1.79 -4.77 1.37
CA VAL A 87 -2.50 -5.34 2.53
C VAL A 87 -2.01 -6.76 2.83
N ALA A 88 -1.83 -7.60 1.81
CA ALA A 88 -1.33 -8.96 1.98
C ALA A 88 0.13 -8.98 2.49
N LEU A 89 0.99 -8.09 1.98
CA LEU A 89 2.39 -7.98 2.41
C LEU A 89 2.53 -7.47 3.85
N VAL A 90 1.60 -6.61 4.30
CA VAL A 90 1.56 -6.15 5.70
C VAL A 90 0.96 -7.24 6.61
N ALA A 91 0.02 -8.02 6.11
CA ALA A 91 -0.55 -9.16 6.83
C ALA A 91 0.49 -10.28 7.05
N SER A 92 1.36 -10.52 6.07
CA SER A 92 2.46 -11.49 6.17
C SER A 92 3.64 -11.01 7.01
N GLY A 93 3.64 -9.74 7.44
CA GLY A 93 4.77 -9.12 8.13
C GLY A 93 5.96 -8.82 7.22
N SER A 94 5.79 -8.93 5.90
CA SER A 94 6.84 -8.66 4.91
C SER A 94 7.10 -7.17 4.72
N ILE A 95 6.12 -6.30 4.97
CA ILE A 95 6.26 -4.84 4.94
C ILE A 95 5.61 -4.24 6.20
N THR A 96 6.20 -3.19 6.77
CA THR A 96 5.61 -2.46 7.91
C THR A 96 4.50 -1.50 7.47
N ILE A 97 3.69 -1.04 8.43
CA ILE A 97 2.62 -0.08 8.15
C ILE A 97 3.17 1.24 7.59
N ASP A 98 4.27 1.74 8.16
CA ASP A 98 4.89 3.01 7.77
C ASP A 98 5.45 2.96 6.34
N SER A 99 5.97 1.81 5.93
CA SER A 99 6.41 1.56 4.56
C SER A 99 5.23 1.38 3.59
N ALA A 100 4.10 0.85 4.06
CA ALA A 100 2.93 0.55 3.24
C ALA A 100 2.05 1.76 2.91
N ILE A 101 1.84 2.69 3.84
CA ILE A 101 0.96 3.85 3.63
C ILE A 101 1.39 4.71 2.43
N PRO A 102 2.68 5.07 2.26
CA PRO A 102 3.14 5.76 1.07
C PRO A 102 2.82 5.01 -0.23
N ILE A 103 2.99 3.69 -0.26
CA ILE A 103 2.67 2.85 -1.44
C ILE A 103 1.17 2.95 -1.75
N ILE A 104 0.30 2.91 -0.74
CA ILE A 104 -1.15 3.10 -0.92
C ILE A 104 -1.45 4.50 -1.49
N MET A 105 -0.85 5.56 -0.96
CA MET A 105 -1.02 6.93 -1.50
C MET A 105 -0.63 6.99 -2.98
N GLY A 106 0.53 6.40 -3.31
CA GLY A 106 1.02 6.24 -4.67
C GLY A 106 0.02 5.53 -5.58
N ALA A 107 -0.50 4.39 -5.12
CA ALA A 107 -1.45 3.59 -5.90
C ALA A 107 -2.73 4.38 -6.25
N ASN A 108 -3.22 5.24 -5.35
CA ASN A 108 -4.36 6.12 -5.63
C ASN A 108 -4.04 7.17 -6.71
N VAL A 109 -2.79 7.63 -6.82
CA VAL A 109 -2.37 8.47 -7.95
C VAL A 109 -2.25 7.64 -9.22
N GLY A 110 -1.59 6.48 -9.17
CA GLY A 110 -1.31 5.63 -10.34
C GLY A 110 -2.56 5.20 -11.11
N THR A 111 -3.64 4.83 -10.40
CA THR A 111 -4.92 4.40 -11.02
C THR A 111 -5.55 5.48 -11.91
N THR A 112 -5.17 6.74 -11.76
CA THR A 112 -5.75 7.85 -12.53
C THR A 112 -5.28 7.89 -13.99
N ILE A 113 -4.15 7.24 -14.31
CA ILE A 113 -3.57 7.19 -15.67
C ILE A 113 -4.57 6.72 -16.72
N THR A 114 -5.48 5.81 -16.35
CA THR A 114 -6.40 5.15 -17.26
C THR A 114 -7.42 6.11 -17.85
N SER A 115 -7.95 7.04 -17.04
CA SER A 115 -8.91 8.03 -17.53
C SER A 115 -8.24 9.04 -18.46
N THR A 116 -6.98 9.37 -18.18
CA THR A 116 -6.15 10.19 -19.07
C THR A 116 -5.85 9.45 -20.39
N ILE A 117 -5.54 8.15 -20.38
CA ILE A 117 -5.40 7.33 -21.60
C ILE A 117 -6.70 7.30 -22.41
N VAL A 118 -7.84 7.08 -21.75
CA VAL A 118 -9.15 7.07 -22.43
C VAL A 118 -9.43 8.42 -23.10
N SER A 119 -9.00 9.52 -22.50
CA SER A 119 -9.15 10.85 -23.10
C SER A 119 -8.35 11.05 -24.39
N LEU A 120 -7.19 10.38 -24.53
CA LEU A 120 -6.37 10.42 -25.75
C LEU A 120 -7.09 9.80 -26.96
N GLY A 121 -8.07 8.92 -26.75
CA GLY A 121 -8.91 8.39 -27.83
C GLY A 121 -9.71 9.45 -28.58
N PHE A 122 -9.88 10.66 -28.01
CA PHE A 122 -10.59 11.77 -28.63
C PHE A 122 -9.68 12.72 -29.43
N ILE A 123 -8.37 12.45 -29.53
CA ILE A 123 -7.35 13.35 -30.10
C ILE A 123 -7.69 13.91 -31.48
N ASN A 124 -8.42 13.13 -32.30
CA ASN A 124 -8.83 13.52 -33.65
C ASN A 124 -9.89 14.64 -33.67
N LYS A 125 -10.63 14.84 -32.57
CA LYS A 125 -11.74 15.80 -32.48
C LYS A 125 -11.44 16.90 -31.46
N ARG A 126 -10.82 18.01 -31.90
CA ARG A 126 -10.30 19.08 -31.02
C ARG A 126 -11.20 19.48 -29.84
N LYS A 127 -12.48 19.78 -30.09
CA LYS A 127 -13.43 20.22 -29.05
C LYS A 127 -13.79 19.09 -28.08
N GLU A 128 -13.94 17.86 -28.56
CA GLU A 128 -14.18 16.68 -27.71
C GLU A 128 -12.91 16.33 -26.92
N PHE A 129 -11.75 16.35 -27.55
CA PHE A 129 -10.45 16.09 -26.93
C PHE A 129 -10.18 16.99 -25.72
N ARG A 130 -10.41 18.30 -25.86
CA ARG A 130 -10.30 19.26 -24.74
C ARG A 130 -11.14 18.83 -23.53
N ARG A 131 -12.40 18.47 -23.77
CA ARG A 131 -13.35 18.08 -22.71
C ARG A 131 -12.99 16.72 -22.13
N ALA A 132 -12.55 15.79 -22.98
CA ALA A 132 -12.08 14.47 -22.58
C ALA A 132 -10.85 14.59 -21.67
N ILE A 133 -9.84 15.39 -22.05
CA ILE A 133 -8.63 15.60 -21.24
C ILE A 133 -8.97 16.25 -19.91
N ALA A 134 -9.86 17.25 -19.89
CA ALA A 134 -10.31 17.86 -18.64
C ALA A 134 -11.05 16.86 -17.74
N ALA A 135 -11.82 15.92 -18.30
CA ALA A 135 -12.44 14.87 -17.51
C ALA A 135 -11.45 13.80 -17.04
N GLY A 136 -10.50 13.40 -17.90
CA GLY A 136 -9.49 12.40 -17.60
C GLY A 136 -8.54 12.86 -16.50
N THR A 137 -7.98 14.05 -16.65
CA THR A 137 -6.97 14.62 -15.73
C THR A 137 -7.55 15.18 -14.43
N TYR A 138 -8.87 15.33 -14.31
CA TYR A 138 -9.48 15.80 -13.06
C TYR A 138 -9.15 14.86 -11.89
N HIS A 139 -9.24 13.55 -12.13
CA HIS A 139 -8.93 12.55 -11.12
C HIS A 139 -7.44 12.61 -10.72
N ASP A 140 -6.54 12.78 -11.70
CA ASP A 140 -5.11 12.97 -11.50
C ASP A 140 -4.85 14.17 -10.57
N PHE A 141 -5.38 15.36 -10.91
CA PHE A 141 -5.17 16.56 -10.11
C PHE A 141 -5.73 16.43 -8.70
N PHE A 142 -6.91 15.83 -8.53
CA PHE A 142 -7.48 15.59 -7.21
C PHE A 142 -6.55 14.71 -6.35
N ASN A 143 -6.08 13.59 -6.87
CA ASN A 143 -5.22 12.68 -6.10
C ASN A 143 -3.82 13.26 -5.87
N ILE A 144 -3.24 13.95 -6.85
CA ILE A 144 -1.93 14.61 -6.70
C ILE A 144 -1.99 15.71 -5.64
N LEU A 145 -3.05 16.54 -5.64
CA LEU A 145 -3.23 17.57 -4.61
C LEU A 145 -3.46 16.96 -3.22
N THR A 146 -4.23 15.86 -3.15
CA THR A 146 -4.46 15.13 -1.90
C THR A 146 -3.15 14.56 -1.35
N VAL A 147 -2.34 13.91 -2.19
CA VAL A 147 -0.99 13.44 -1.82
C VAL A 147 -0.10 14.60 -1.39
N SER A 148 -0.11 15.72 -2.12
CA SER A 148 0.74 16.88 -1.81
C SER A 148 0.47 17.48 -0.42
N ILE A 149 -0.73 17.27 0.12
CA ILE A 149 -1.12 17.69 1.47
C ILE A 149 -0.88 16.58 2.49
N LEU A 150 -1.37 15.36 2.22
CA LEU A 150 -1.38 14.29 3.21
C LEU A 150 -0.04 13.57 3.34
N PHE A 151 0.77 13.49 2.28
CA PHE A 151 2.06 12.80 2.33
C PHE A 151 3.06 13.51 3.25
N PRO A 152 3.25 14.85 3.22
CA PRO A 152 4.09 15.52 4.20
C PRO A 152 3.59 15.35 5.64
N LEU A 153 2.27 15.42 5.86
CA LEU A 153 1.67 15.23 7.19
C LEU A 153 1.88 13.80 7.69
N GLU A 154 1.80 12.81 6.81
CA GLU A 154 2.15 11.43 7.12
C GLU A 154 3.64 11.31 7.45
N TYR A 155 4.51 11.89 6.61
CA TYR A 155 5.95 11.80 6.77
C TYR A 155 6.46 12.41 8.08
N TYR A 156 5.92 13.56 8.50
CA TYR A 156 6.38 14.25 9.71
C TYR A 156 5.63 13.85 10.99
N ASN A 157 4.34 13.54 10.89
CA ASN A 157 3.47 13.34 12.05
C ASN A 157 2.86 11.94 12.13
N GLY A 158 3.05 11.10 11.10
CA GLY A 158 2.38 9.79 11.00
C GLY A 158 0.87 9.91 11.06
N LEU A 159 0.28 10.96 10.47
CA LEU A 159 -1.13 11.30 10.67
C LEU A 159 -2.07 10.14 10.31
N LEU A 160 -1.88 9.50 9.16
CA LEU A 160 -2.67 8.35 8.74
C LEU A 160 -2.25 7.10 9.51
N SER A 161 -0.96 6.83 9.73
CA SER A 161 -0.49 5.71 10.55
C SER A 161 -1.14 5.70 11.94
N ASN A 162 -1.06 6.83 12.64
CA ASN A 162 -1.58 6.97 14.00
C ASN A 162 -3.11 6.94 14.04
N LEU A 163 -3.78 7.67 13.14
CA LEU A 163 -5.24 7.71 13.13
C LEU A 163 -5.84 6.36 12.73
N SER A 164 -5.27 5.70 11.72
CA SER A 164 -5.74 4.37 11.32
C SER A 164 -5.51 3.33 12.40
N GLY A 165 -4.35 3.36 13.07
CA GLY A 165 -4.04 2.47 14.20
C GLY A 165 -4.99 2.69 15.37
N TRP A 166 -5.30 3.95 15.70
CA TRP A 166 -6.27 4.30 16.74
C TRP A 166 -7.68 3.82 16.39
N ILE A 167 -8.15 4.00 15.16
CA ILE A 167 -9.47 3.49 14.74
C ILE A 167 -9.47 1.95 14.79
N ALA A 168 -8.40 1.32 14.30
CA ALA A 168 -8.27 -0.13 14.31
C ALA A 168 -8.36 -0.70 15.74
N SER A 169 -7.61 -0.13 16.70
CA SER A 169 -7.57 -0.63 18.08
C SER A 169 -8.88 -0.45 18.84
N ASN A 170 -9.65 0.61 18.55
CA ASN A 170 -10.88 0.93 19.28
C ASN A 170 -12.13 0.27 18.68
N PHE A 171 -12.18 0.10 17.37
CA PHE A 171 -13.37 -0.40 16.67
C PHE A 171 -13.25 -1.85 16.20
N PHE A 172 -12.04 -2.41 16.15
CA PHE A 172 -11.80 -3.78 15.70
C PHE A 172 -11.06 -4.56 16.79
N THR A 173 -11.83 -5.31 17.60
CA THR A 173 -11.28 -6.21 18.61
C THR A 173 -10.67 -7.43 17.93
N VAL A 174 -9.37 -7.38 17.64
CA VAL A 174 -8.64 -8.53 17.08
C VAL A 174 -8.12 -9.37 18.24
N THR A 175 -8.63 -10.59 18.38
CA THR A 175 -8.05 -11.59 19.27
C THR A 175 -6.63 -11.90 18.81
N SER A 176 -5.65 -11.66 19.69
CA SER A 176 -4.23 -11.95 19.53
C SER A 176 -3.97 -13.45 19.34
N THR A 177 -4.37 -14.01 18.21
CA THR A 177 -3.88 -15.31 17.77
C THR A 177 -2.62 -15.05 16.95
N THR A 178 -1.57 -15.78 17.29
CA THR A 178 -0.31 -15.84 16.51
C THR A 178 -0.60 -15.94 15.01
N PRO A 179 0.15 -15.24 14.14
CA PRO A 179 -0.01 -15.36 12.70
C PRO A 179 0.55 -16.71 12.26
N SER A 180 -0.30 -17.74 12.33
CA SER A 180 -0.04 -19.08 11.80
C SER A 180 -1.09 -19.52 10.79
N GLY A 181 -1.97 -18.60 10.36
CA GLY A 181 -2.99 -18.87 9.36
C GLY A 181 -2.49 -18.59 7.95
N SER A 182 -2.39 -19.64 7.14
CA SER A 182 -2.35 -19.52 5.67
C SER A 182 -3.51 -18.62 5.22
N PHE A 183 -3.19 -17.60 4.42
CA PHE A 183 -4.16 -16.76 3.74
C PHE A 183 -5.15 -17.66 2.96
N SER A 184 -6.44 -17.55 3.27
CA SER A 184 -7.52 -18.24 2.54
C SER A 184 -8.30 -17.17 1.76
N PRO A 185 -8.10 -17.00 0.45
CA PRO A 185 -8.87 -16.03 -0.33
C PRO A 185 -10.33 -16.47 -0.47
N THR A 186 -11.16 -15.45 -0.64
CA THR A 186 -12.50 -15.45 -1.23
C THR A 186 -12.81 -16.65 -2.14
N PHE A 187 -13.96 -17.30 -1.94
CA PHE A 187 -14.49 -18.37 -2.79
C PHE A 187 -13.57 -19.60 -2.97
N ARG A 188 -13.67 -20.57 -2.05
CA ARG A 188 -12.99 -21.88 -2.11
C ARG A 188 -13.23 -22.69 -3.40
N GLY A 189 -14.09 -22.23 -4.31
CA GLY A 189 -14.37 -22.92 -5.57
C GLY A 189 -13.18 -22.99 -6.54
N PHE A 190 -12.20 -22.08 -6.45
CA PHE A 190 -11.04 -22.08 -7.35
C PHE A 190 -9.79 -22.75 -6.78
N SER A 191 -9.79 -23.17 -5.51
CA SER A 191 -8.62 -23.77 -4.86
C SER A 191 -7.99 -24.94 -5.63
N PRO A 192 -8.75 -25.92 -6.19
CA PRO A 192 -8.11 -27.03 -6.90
C PRO A 192 -7.37 -26.59 -8.18
N ILE A 193 -7.90 -25.58 -8.89
CA ILE A 193 -7.29 -25.06 -10.11
C ILE A 193 -6.05 -24.23 -9.76
N ILE A 194 -6.13 -23.43 -8.71
CA ILE A 194 -5.02 -22.59 -8.26
C ILE A 194 -3.88 -23.48 -7.73
N GLU A 195 -4.17 -24.47 -6.90
CA GLU A 195 -3.17 -25.43 -6.39
C GLU A 195 -2.52 -26.21 -7.54
N PHE A 196 -3.30 -26.63 -8.53
CA PHE A 196 -2.75 -27.24 -9.74
C PHE A 196 -1.78 -26.30 -10.47
N LEU A 197 -2.14 -25.03 -10.68
CA LEU A 197 -1.29 -24.06 -11.35
C LEU A 197 -0.03 -23.74 -10.55
N VAL A 198 -0.15 -23.60 -9.23
CA VAL A 198 0.98 -23.37 -8.31
C VAL A 198 1.97 -24.53 -8.35
N ASN A 199 1.47 -25.77 -8.29
CA ASN A 199 2.34 -26.96 -8.31
C ASN A 199 2.93 -27.24 -9.70
N THR A 200 2.27 -26.80 -10.77
CA THR A 200 2.72 -27.03 -12.15
C THR A 200 3.73 -25.99 -12.62
N ILE A 201 3.60 -24.72 -12.18
CA ILE A 201 4.46 -23.62 -12.62
C ILE A 201 5.59 -23.44 -11.60
N PRO A 202 6.84 -23.84 -11.90
CA PRO A 202 7.90 -23.93 -10.89
C PRO A 202 8.43 -22.58 -10.42
N SER A 203 8.27 -21.52 -11.23
CA SER A 203 8.76 -20.18 -10.91
C SER A 203 7.61 -19.29 -10.48
N GLY A 204 7.67 -18.84 -9.23
CA GLY A 204 6.71 -17.86 -8.69
C GLY A 204 6.57 -16.66 -9.64
N PHE A 205 7.67 -16.10 -10.12
CA PHE A 205 7.65 -14.96 -11.05
C PHE A 205 6.77 -15.19 -12.30
N LEU A 206 6.83 -16.36 -12.93
CA LEU A 206 6.02 -16.67 -14.11
C LEU A 206 4.55 -16.81 -13.75
N LEU A 207 4.27 -17.36 -12.57
CA LEU A 207 2.93 -17.45 -12.00
C LEU A 207 2.35 -16.06 -11.68
N ALA A 208 3.16 -15.13 -11.16
CA ALA A 208 2.74 -13.73 -10.99
C ALA A 208 2.54 -13.01 -12.32
N LEU A 209 3.40 -13.25 -13.29
CA LEU A 209 3.25 -12.64 -14.62
C LEU A 209 1.95 -13.13 -15.28
N LEU A 210 1.67 -14.43 -15.18
CA LEU A 210 0.41 -15.03 -15.65
C LEU A 210 -0.81 -14.45 -14.91
N SER A 211 -0.74 -14.35 -13.58
CA SER A 211 -1.85 -13.84 -12.79
C SER A 211 -2.13 -12.36 -13.06
N VAL A 212 -1.08 -11.54 -13.20
CA VAL A 212 -1.18 -10.13 -13.63
C VAL A 212 -1.75 -10.03 -15.05
N ALA A 213 -1.31 -10.88 -15.99
CA ALA A 213 -1.83 -10.89 -17.35
C ALA A 213 -3.33 -11.26 -17.38
N LEU A 214 -3.74 -12.30 -16.65
CA LEU A 214 -5.13 -12.72 -16.52
C LEU A 214 -5.99 -11.63 -15.87
N LEU A 215 -5.47 -10.95 -14.85
CA LEU A 215 -6.15 -9.86 -14.20
C LEU A 215 -6.32 -8.66 -15.14
N PHE A 216 -5.29 -8.35 -15.93
CA PHE A 216 -5.36 -7.31 -16.96
C PHE A 216 -6.41 -7.65 -18.03
N VAL A 217 -6.42 -8.89 -18.53
CA VAL A 217 -7.43 -9.36 -19.49
C VAL A 217 -8.84 -9.25 -18.90
N SER A 218 -9.04 -9.65 -17.65
CA SER A 218 -10.35 -9.59 -17.00
C SER A 218 -10.83 -8.14 -16.84
N ILE A 219 -9.93 -7.20 -16.48
CA ILE A 219 -10.22 -5.76 -16.41
C ILE A 219 -10.58 -5.20 -17.79
N LEU A 220 -9.88 -5.59 -18.86
CA LEU A 220 -10.20 -5.15 -20.23
C LEU A 220 -11.58 -5.65 -20.68
N LEU A 221 -11.92 -6.90 -20.39
CA LEU A 221 -13.23 -7.48 -20.68
C LEU A 221 -14.33 -6.78 -19.88
N PHE A 222 -14.08 -6.52 -18.59
CA PHE A 222 -15.02 -5.83 -17.70
C PHE A 222 -15.24 -4.37 -18.16
N ARG A 223 -14.16 -3.69 -18.58
CA ARG A 223 -14.24 -2.35 -19.19
C ARG A 223 -15.12 -2.38 -20.45
N LYS A 224 -14.88 -3.33 -21.36
CA LYS A 224 -15.65 -3.46 -22.61
C LYS A 224 -17.13 -3.70 -22.33
N LEU A 225 -17.42 -4.58 -21.37
CA LEU A 225 -18.77 -4.88 -20.90
C LEU A 225 -19.49 -3.64 -20.36
N ILE A 226 -18.91 -2.96 -19.37
CA ILE A 226 -19.52 -1.81 -18.71
C ILE A 226 -19.66 -0.65 -19.69
N SER A 227 -18.64 -0.36 -20.50
CA SER A 227 -18.73 0.65 -21.55
C SER A 227 -19.85 0.35 -22.54
N GLY A 228 -20.00 -0.91 -22.95
CA GLY A 228 -21.09 -1.33 -23.85
C GLY A 228 -22.48 -1.23 -23.22
N LEU A 229 -22.61 -1.56 -21.92
CA LEU A 229 -23.88 -1.49 -21.20
C LEU A 229 -24.35 -0.05 -20.97
N LEU A 230 -23.41 0.83 -20.58
CA LEU A 230 -23.71 2.23 -20.27
C LEU A 230 -23.95 3.06 -21.54
N MET A 231 -23.31 2.71 -22.67
CA MET A 231 -23.52 3.36 -23.97
C MET A 231 -24.76 2.84 -24.73
N ALA A 232 -25.36 1.73 -24.32
CA ALA A 232 -26.57 1.18 -24.95
C ALA A 232 -27.87 1.86 -24.47
N SER A 233 -27.82 2.70 -23.43
CA SER A 233 -28.96 3.47 -22.92
C SER A 233 -29.00 4.87 -23.53
N SER A 234 -30.18 5.50 -23.67
CA SER A 234 -30.28 6.91 -24.07
C SER A 234 -29.46 7.79 -23.10
N PRO A 235 -28.49 8.58 -23.59
CA PRO A 235 -27.60 9.40 -22.75
C PRO A 235 -28.32 10.28 -21.72
N GLU A 236 -29.53 10.73 -22.03
CA GLU A 236 -30.34 11.62 -21.20
C GLU A 236 -30.97 10.90 -20.00
N LYS A 237 -31.38 9.64 -20.15
CA LYS A 237 -31.87 8.81 -19.03
C LYS A 237 -30.72 8.43 -18.11
N PHE A 238 -29.57 8.10 -18.71
CA PHE A 238 -28.34 7.81 -17.98
C PHE A 238 -27.91 9.01 -17.13
N SER A 239 -27.84 10.20 -17.75
CA SER A 239 -27.52 11.46 -17.08
C SER A 239 -28.47 11.75 -15.90
N ARG A 240 -29.78 11.57 -16.10
CA ARG A 240 -30.78 11.78 -15.03
C ARG A 240 -30.70 10.76 -13.91
N PHE A 241 -30.31 9.52 -14.18
CA PHE A 241 -30.18 8.49 -13.14
C PHE A 241 -28.95 8.73 -12.27
N PHE A 242 -27.78 8.94 -12.90
CA PHE A 242 -26.49 9.03 -12.23
C PHE A 242 -26.14 10.45 -11.76
N PHE A 243 -26.55 11.51 -12.47
CA PHE A 243 -26.02 12.87 -12.27
C PHE A 243 -27.11 13.93 -11.94
N LYS A 244 -28.28 13.51 -11.42
CA LYS A 244 -29.39 14.44 -11.10
C LYS A 244 -28.99 15.55 -10.13
N ASN A 245 -28.33 15.18 -9.03
CA ASN A 245 -27.84 16.12 -8.03
C ASN A 245 -26.50 15.63 -7.46
N THR A 246 -25.81 16.53 -6.74
CA THR A 246 -24.47 16.31 -6.20
C THR A 246 -24.39 15.05 -5.32
N PHE A 247 -25.30 14.88 -4.37
CA PHE A 247 -25.30 13.74 -3.44
C PHE A 247 -25.58 12.41 -4.14
N LYS A 248 -26.58 12.36 -5.05
CA LYS A 248 -26.85 11.15 -5.84
C LYS A 248 -25.68 10.78 -6.72
N SER A 249 -25.04 11.78 -7.34
CA SER A 249 -23.88 11.57 -8.18
C SER A 249 -22.71 10.99 -7.39
N PHE A 250 -22.43 11.54 -6.21
CA PHE A 250 -21.43 11.00 -5.30
C PHE A 250 -21.75 9.58 -4.85
N PHE A 251 -22.97 9.34 -4.36
CA PHE A 251 -23.39 8.02 -3.89
C PHE A 251 -23.30 6.97 -5.00
N TRP A 252 -23.76 7.29 -6.21
CA TRP A 252 -23.64 6.37 -7.33
C TRP A 252 -22.20 6.07 -7.72
N GLY A 253 -21.30 7.06 -7.69
CA GLY A 253 -19.88 6.83 -7.92
C GLY A 253 -19.30 5.82 -6.92
N LEU A 254 -19.60 6.04 -5.63
CA LEU A 254 -19.19 5.18 -4.53
C LEU A 254 -19.73 3.76 -4.68
N THR A 255 -21.05 3.61 -4.82
CA THR A 255 -21.69 2.29 -4.93
C THR A 255 -21.29 1.55 -6.19
N THR A 256 -21.22 2.24 -7.33
CA THR A 256 -20.81 1.61 -8.60
C THR A 256 -19.39 1.09 -8.49
N THR A 257 -18.48 1.86 -7.90
CA THR A 257 -17.09 1.43 -7.74
C THR A 257 -16.93 0.33 -6.71
N ALA A 258 -17.63 0.41 -5.58
CA ALA A 258 -17.59 -0.65 -4.56
C ALA A 258 -18.13 -1.98 -5.11
N ALA A 259 -19.19 -1.94 -5.92
CA ALA A 259 -19.79 -3.11 -6.54
C ALA A 259 -18.89 -3.69 -7.65
N ILE A 260 -18.35 -2.84 -8.52
CA ILE A 260 -17.46 -3.22 -9.62
C ILE A 260 -16.06 -3.60 -9.13
N ARG A 261 -15.65 -3.05 -7.98
CA ARG A 261 -14.30 -3.15 -7.42
C ARG A 261 -13.20 -2.56 -8.34
N SER A 262 -13.54 -1.55 -9.14
CA SER A 262 -12.60 -0.87 -10.03
C SER A 262 -13.01 0.58 -10.27
N SER A 263 -12.26 1.53 -9.71
CA SER A 263 -12.48 2.96 -9.99
C SER A 263 -12.16 3.29 -11.43
N THR A 264 -11.11 2.70 -12.00
CA THR A 264 -10.72 2.87 -13.41
C THR A 264 -11.89 2.76 -14.36
N ILE A 265 -12.73 1.73 -14.16
CA ILE A 265 -13.89 1.48 -15.02
C ILE A 265 -14.97 2.53 -14.75
N THR A 266 -15.26 2.81 -13.48
CA THR A 266 -16.28 3.76 -13.09
C THR A 266 -15.96 5.20 -13.51
N THR A 267 -14.74 5.68 -13.25
CA THR A 267 -14.31 7.05 -13.58
C THR A 267 -14.09 7.24 -15.09
N SER A 268 -13.57 6.23 -15.80
CA SER A 268 -13.29 6.37 -17.23
C SER A 268 -14.55 6.46 -18.09
N VAL A 269 -15.70 5.98 -17.62
CA VAL A 269 -16.99 6.17 -18.31
C VAL A 269 -17.41 7.64 -18.32
N VAL A 270 -16.98 8.43 -17.34
CA VAL A 270 -17.29 9.86 -17.26
C VAL A 270 -16.64 10.62 -18.41
N VAL A 271 -15.45 10.20 -18.84
CA VAL A 271 -14.66 10.86 -19.89
C VAL A 271 -15.44 11.02 -21.22
N PRO A 272 -15.97 9.96 -21.85
CA PRO A 272 -16.74 10.10 -23.09
C PRO A 272 -18.01 10.95 -22.91
N ILE A 273 -18.68 10.86 -21.75
CA ILE A 273 -19.93 11.58 -21.48
C ILE A 273 -19.67 13.09 -21.41
N VAL A 274 -18.59 13.50 -20.73
CA VAL A 274 -18.15 14.90 -20.68
C VAL A 274 -17.62 15.34 -22.05
N ALA A 275 -16.86 14.47 -22.74
CA ALA A 275 -16.34 14.73 -24.09
C ALA A 275 -17.47 15.01 -25.09
N GLN A 276 -18.61 14.33 -24.96
CA GLN A 276 -19.80 14.49 -25.79
C GLN A 276 -20.76 15.59 -25.31
N LYS A 277 -20.43 16.32 -24.23
CA LYS A 277 -21.29 17.39 -23.66
C LYS A 277 -22.62 16.91 -23.05
N ILE A 278 -22.79 15.61 -22.82
CA ILE A 278 -23.99 15.06 -22.16
C ILE A 278 -24.08 15.59 -20.72
N ILE A 279 -22.93 15.69 -20.03
CA ILE A 279 -22.79 16.39 -18.74
C ILE A 279 -21.57 17.30 -18.77
N THR A 280 -21.54 18.27 -17.86
CA THR A 280 -20.35 19.11 -17.62
C THR A 280 -19.39 18.40 -16.66
N LEU A 281 -18.10 18.76 -16.72
CA LEU A 281 -17.10 18.25 -15.76
C LEU A 281 -17.54 18.49 -14.31
N ARG A 282 -18.07 19.69 -14.00
CA ARG A 282 -18.55 20.04 -12.65
C ARG A 282 -19.66 19.11 -12.15
N LYS A 283 -20.56 18.65 -13.02
CA LYS A 283 -21.60 17.66 -12.66
C LYS A 283 -21.04 16.24 -12.50
N ALA A 284 -19.93 15.94 -13.16
CA ALA A 284 -19.23 14.67 -13.10
C ALA A 284 -18.35 14.52 -11.84
N VAL A 285 -17.83 15.63 -11.30
CA VAL A 285 -16.94 15.64 -10.14
C VAL A 285 -17.44 14.80 -8.96
N PRO A 286 -18.67 14.97 -8.45
CA PRO A 286 -19.13 14.19 -7.30
C PRO A 286 -19.05 12.68 -7.54
N PHE A 287 -19.40 12.22 -8.75
CA PHE A 287 -19.30 10.82 -9.14
C PHE A 287 -17.87 10.30 -9.11
N ILE A 288 -16.91 11.07 -9.61
CA ILE A 288 -15.48 10.69 -9.59
C ILE A 288 -14.99 10.58 -8.14
N LEU A 289 -15.35 11.54 -7.27
CA LEU A 289 -14.96 11.54 -5.86
C LEU A 289 -15.57 10.36 -5.09
N GLY A 290 -16.85 10.08 -5.33
CA GLY A 290 -17.50 8.90 -4.77
C GLY A 290 -16.80 7.63 -5.23
N ALA A 291 -16.48 7.53 -6.52
CA ALA A 291 -15.75 6.39 -7.07
C ALA A 291 -14.39 6.18 -6.42
N ASN A 292 -13.67 7.26 -6.11
CA ASN A 292 -12.39 7.18 -5.43
C ASN A 292 -12.52 6.54 -4.04
N ILE A 293 -13.50 6.98 -3.23
CA ILE A 293 -13.82 6.35 -1.93
C ILE A 293 -14.31 4.91 -2.11
N GLY A 294 -15.11 4.63 -3.12
CA GLY A 294 -15.62 3.28 -3.39
C GLY A 294 -14.51 2.23 -3.60
N THR A 295 -13.31 2.63 -4.03
CA THR A 295 -12.17 1.69 -4.20
C THR A 295 -11.70 1.09 -2.89
N THR A 296 -11.88 1.77 -1.76
CA THR A 296 -11.30 1.34 -0.49
C THR A 296 -12.05 0.15 0.11
N VAL A 297 -13.26 -0.14 -0.39
CA VAL A 297 -14.03 -1.33 -0.02
C VAL A 297 -13.26 -2.61 -0.34
N THR A 298 -12.45 -2.65 -1.40
CA THR A 298 -11.63 -3.83 -1.71
C THR A 298 -10.55 -4.07 -0.67
N ALA A 299 -9.92 -3.01 -0.16
CA ALA A 299 -8.90 -3.12 0.88
C ALA A 299 -9.50 -3.63 2.19
N PHE A 300 -10.71 -3.19 2.55
CA PHE A 300 -11.44 -3.73 3.71
C PHE A 300 -11.79 -5.21 3.54
N ILE A 301 -12.27 -5.61 2.37
CA ILE A 301 -12.55 -7.03 2.08
C ILE A 301 -11.25 -7.84 2.20
N ALA A 302 -10.15 -7.37 1.59
CA ALA A 302 -8.86 -8.03 1.73
C ALA A 302 -8.43 -8.13 3.20
N ALA A 303 -8.53 -7.05 3.99
CA ALA A 303 -8.16 -7.06 5.40
C ALA A 303 -9.01 -8.01 6.25
N ILE A 304 -10.33 -8.04 6.04
CA ILE A 304 -11.25 -8.94 6.78
C ILE A 304 -10.95 -10.40 6.46
N LEU A 305 -10.65 -10.71 5.20
CA LEU A 305 -10.23 -12.06 4.79
C LEU A 305 -8.89 -12.49 5.41
N ASN A 306 -8.11 -11.54 5.92
CA ASN A 306 -6.81 -11.74 6.59
C ASN A 306 -6.91 -11.62 8.11
N SER A 307 -7.99 -12.15 8.70
CA SER A 307 -8.45 -11.93 10.09
C SER A 307 -7.44 -12.21 11.21
N SER A 308 -6.22 -12.65 10.89
CA SER A 308 -5.12 -12.96 11.80
C SER A 308 -4.15 -11.80 12.06
N SER A 309 -4.35 -10.61 11.45
CA SER A 309 -3.42 -9.47 11.64
C SER A 309 -4.15 -8.12 11.81
N SER A 310 -3.93 -7.45 12.94
CA SER A 310 -4.42 -6.08 13.19
C SER A 310 -3.82 -5.04 12.22
N SER A 311 -2.65 -5.36 11.65
CA SER A 311 -1.93 -4.52 10.69
C SER A 311 -2.67 -4.41 9.35
N ALA A 312 -3.29 -5.48 8.85
CA ALA A 312 -4.03 -5.45 7.58
C ALA A 312 -5.26 -4.51 7.62
N ILE A 313 -6.01 -4.54 8.73
CA ILE A 313 -7.17 -3.65 8.95
C ILE A 313 -6.71 -2.20 9.05
N THR A 314 -5.59 -1.95 9.74
CA THR A 314 -4.99 -0.61 9.86
C THR A 314 -4.70 -0.01 8.48
N ILE A 315 -4.13 -0.79 7.55
CA ILE A 315 -3.87 -0.33 6.18
C ILE A 315 -5.16 -0.07 5.39
N ALA A 316 -6.18 -0.92 5.52
CA ALA A 316 -7.47 -0.69 4.87
C ALA A 316 -8.12 0.62 5.35
N ILE A 317 -8.03 0.91 6.66
CA ILE A 317 -8.49 2.16 7.24
C ILE A 317 -7.64 3.33 6.72
N ALA A 318 -6.32 3.22 6.68
CA ALA A 318 -5.44 4.26 6.14
C ALA A 318 -5.79 4.59 4.68
N HIS A 319 -6.07 3.57 3.85
CA HIS A 319 -6.53 3.77 2.46
C HIS A 319 -7.85 4.53 2.39
N PHE A 320 -8.81 4.17 3.23
CA PHE A 320 -10.08 4.88 3.35
C PHE A 320 -9.90 6.33 3.80
N LEU A 321 -9.12 6.56 4.86
CA LEU A 321 -8.86 7.89 5.41
C LEU A 321 -8.17 8.80 4.40
N PHE A 322 -7.19 8.30 3.66
CA PHE A 322 -6.54 9.08 2.58
C PHE A 322 -7.58 9.62 1.59
N ASN A 323 -8.45 8.76 1.09
CA ASN A 323 -9.49 9.14 0.12
C ASN A 323 -10.56 10.04 0.74
N PHE A 324 -11.00 9.70 1.95
CA PHE A 324 -12.06 10.41 2.64
C PHE A 324 -11.62 11.82 3.04
N ILE A 325 -10.42 11.99 3.61
CA ILE A 325 -9.86 13.29 3.96
C ILE A 325 -9.67 14.15 2.71
N GLY A 326 -9.15 13.59 1.61
CA GLY A 326 -9.04 14.32 0.34
C GLY A 326 -10.40 14.86 -0.13
N VAL A 327 -11.45 14.05 -0.05
CA VAL A 327 -12.82 14.49 -0.37
C VAL A 327 -13.28 15.57 0.61
N LEU A 328 -13.06 15.42 1.92
CA LEU A 328 -13.44 16.42 2.91
C LEU A 328 -12.73 17.77 2.72
N VAL A 329 -11.47 17.76 2.28
CA VAL A 329 -10.70 18.98 2.01
C VAL A 329 -11.23 19.68 0.77
N PHE A 330 -11.35 18.97 -0.35
CA PHE A 330 -11.63 19.62 -1.64
C PHE A 330 -13.12 19.72 -1.99
N PHE A 331 -14.01 18.89 -1.45
CA PHE A 331 -15.39 18.81 -1.94
C PHE A 331 -16.40 19.79 -1.30
N PRO A 332 -16.42 19.96 0.03
CA PRO A 332 -17.41 20.82 0.70
C PRO A 332 -17.16 22.31 0.45
N ILE A 333 -15.89 22.72 0.41
CA ILE A 333 -15.49 24.13 0.30
C ILE A 333 -15.45 24.53 -1.19
N PRO A 334 -16.31 25.45 -1.67
CA PRO A 334 -16.42 25.76 -3.09
C PRO A 334 -15.11 26.25 -3.72
N ILE A 335 -14.32 27.05 -2.98
CA ILE A 335 -13.04 27.58 -3.44
C ILE A 335 -12.04 26.45 -3.68
N LEU A 336 -11.90 25.53 -2.71
CA LEU A 336 -10.99 24.39 -2.83
C LEU A 336 -11.45 23.42 -3.91
N ARG A 337 -12.76 23.20 -4.05
CA ARG A 337 -13.34 22.35 -5.11
C ARG A 337 -12.99 22.83 -6.50
N ASP A 338 -12.90 24.14 -6.68
CA ASP A 338 -12.67 24.75 -7.98
C ASP A 338 -11.22 24.66 -8.43
N ILE A 339 -10.26 24.43 -7.51
CA ILE A 339 -8.83 24.25 -7.83
C ILE A 339 -8.60 23.07 -8.79
N PRO A 340 -8.91 21.81 -8.46
CA PRO A 340 -8.68 20.69 -9.37
C PRO A 340 -9.52 20.81 -10.66
N ILE A 341 -10.73 21.40 -10.59
CA ILE A 341 -11.56 21.66 -11.77
C ILE A 341 -10.88 22.68 -12.71
N ALA A 342 -10.29 23.74 -12.15
CA ALA A 342 -9.60 24.77 -12.92
C ALA A 342 -8.32 24.22 -13.57
N MET A 343 -7.53 23.44 -12.83
CA MET A 343 -6.33 22.77 -13.35
C MET A 343 -6.69 21.83 -14.50
N ALA A 344 -7.71 20.99 -14.32
CA ALA A 344 -8.18 20.05 -15.35
C ALA A 344 -8.69 20.77 -16.61
N ASN A 345 -9.50 21.81 -16.45
CA ASN A 345 -9.95 22.63 -17.58
C ASN A 345 -8.80 23.40 -18.25
N GLY A 346 -7.79 23.83 -17.47
CA GLY A 346 -6.56 24.44 -17.96
C GLY A 346 -5.76 23.49 -18.84
N MET A 347 -5.56 22.26 -18.39
CA MET A 347 -4.93 21.20 -19.15
C MET A 347 -5.67 20.92 -20.46
N GLY A 348 -7.00 20.78 -20.40
CA GLY A 348 -7.84 20.63 -21.60
C GLY A 348 -7.79 21.83 -22.54
N ARG A 349 -7.59 23.05 -22.03
CA ARG A 349 -7.35 24.24 -22.87
C ARG A 349 -6.00 24.13 -23.57
N LEU A 350 -4.96 23.73 -22.87
CA LEU A 350 -3.61 23.64 -23.43
C LEU A 350 -3.54 22.65 -24.60
N THR A 351 -4.29 21.54 -24.53
CA THR A 351 -4.36 20.55 -25.64
C THR A 351 -5.04 21.08 -26.90
N THR A 352 -5.78 22.20 -26.83
CA THR A 352 -6.31 22.86 -28.04
C THR A 352 -5.25 23.59 -28.84
N ARG A 353 -4.20 24.10 -28.16
CA ARG A 353 -3.05 24.79 -28.75
C ARG A 353 -1.95 23.79 -29.12
N TYR A 354 -1.63 22.86 -28.24
CA TYR A 354 -0.58 21.85 -28.40
C TYR A 354 -1.16 20.45 -28.20
N ARG A 355 -1.46 19.75 -29.31
CA ARG A 355 -2.16 18.45 -29.26
C ARG A 355 -1.44 17.39 -28.42
N LEU A 356 -0.11 17.39 -28.42
CA LEU A 356 0.71 16.42 -27.70
C LEU A 356 0.82 16.70 -26.20
N THR A 357 0.37 17.86 -25.70
CA THR A 357 0.47 18.19 -24.27
C THR A 357 -0.16 17.13 -23.37
N GLY A 358 -1.31 16.55 -23.76
CA GLY A 358 -1.95 15.51 -22.95
C GLY A 358 -1.07 14.25 -22.81
N PHE A 359 -0.39 13.88 -23.89
CA PHE A 359 0.54 12.74 -23.89
C PHE A 359 1.82 13.05 -23.12
N VAL A 360 2.40 14.24 -23.32
CA VAL A 360 3.59 14.71 -22.58
C VAL A 360 3.30 14.81 -21.08
N TYR A 361 2.14 15.34 -20.69
CA TYR A 361 1.70 15.39 -19.30
C TYR A 361 1.65 14.00 -18.67
N LEU A 362 1.06 13.02 -19.37
CA LEU A 362 1.00 11.64 -18.89
C LEU A 362 2.41 11.07 -18.67
N LEU A 363 3.31 11.20 -19.65
CA LEU A 363 4.69 10.73 -19.50
C LEU A 363 5.44 11.45 -18.36
N ALA A 364 5.21 12.76 -18.23
CA ALA A 364 5.86 13.56 -17.20
C ALA A 364 5.42 13.15 -15.79
N VAL A 365 4.10 13.09 -15.54
CA VAL A 365 3.54 12.85 -14.21
C VAL A 365 3.69 11.41 -13.77
N PHE A 366 3.50 10.43 -14.66
CA PHE A 366 3.48 9.02 -14.27
C PHE A 366 4.82 8.31 -14.40
N PHE A 367 5.79 8.88 -15.12
CA PHE A 367 7.09 8.23 -15.34
C PHE A 367 8.25 9.18 -15.04
N PHE A 368 8.38 10.30 -15.75
CA PHE A 368 9.57 11.15 -15.65
C PHE A 368 9.78 11.74 -14.25
N ILE A 369 8.75 12.37 -13.66
CA ILE A 369 8.83 12.97 -12.32
C ILE A 369 9.10 11.89 -11.26
N PRO A 370 8.35 10.76 -11.21
CA PRO A 370 8.65 9.66 -10.31
C PRO A 370 10.09 9.16 -10.41
N PHE A 371 10.56 8.81 -11.61
CA PHE A 371 11.93 8.30 -11.78
C PHE A 371 13.00 9.33 -11.41
N SER A 372 12.78 10.60 -11.74
CA SER A 372 13.70 11.68 -11.37
C SER A 372 13.79 11.84 -9.85
N LEU A 373 12.66 11.81 -9.15
CA LEU A 373 12.63 11.96 -7.69
C LEU A 373 13.21 10.75 -6.96
N ILE A 374 12.98 9.53 -7.47
CA ILE A 374 13.66 8.33 -6.96
C ILE A 374 15.18 8.47 -7.11
N TYR A 375 15.65 8.87 -8.28
CA TYR A 375 17.07 9.03 -8.57
C TYR A 375 17.74 10.06 -7.64
N LEU A 376 17.08 11.21 -7.42
CA LEU A 376 17.60 12.28 -6.56
C LEU A 376 17.58 11.96 -5.06
N ASN A 377 16.79 10.98 -4.61
CA ASN A 377 16.58 10.69 -3.19
C ASN A 377 17.18 9.34 -2.76
N LYS A 378 18.12 8.81 -3.54
CA LYS A 378 18.81 7.54 -3.28
C LYS A 378 19.73 7.58 -2.05
N ASP A 379 20.28 8.75 -1.70
CA ASP A 379 21.33 8.90 -0.69
C ASP A 379 20.82 9.23 0.73
N SER A 380 19.50 9.23 0.97
CA SER A 380 18.91 9.66 2.25
C SER A 380 18.77 8.55 3.31
N THR A 381 19.15 7.32 2.99
CA THR A 381 18.96 6.13 3.83
C THR A 381 20.32 5.53 4.15
N GLU A 382 20.61 5.35 5.44
CA GLU A 382 21.81 4.69 5.93
C GLU A 382 21.49 3.20 6.17
N VAL A 383 22.29 2.31 5.59
CA VAL A 383 22.12 0.87 5.78
C VAL A 383 23.24 0.35 6.66
N LEU A 384 22.88 -0.07 7.87
CA LEU A 384 23.78 -0.72 8.81
C LEU A 384 23.58 -2.23 8.71
N GLU A 385 24.58 -2.93 8.19
CA GLU A 385 24.56 -4.39 8.13
C GLU A 385 25.37 -4.97 9.29
N LEU A 386 24.68 -5.72 10.14
CA LEU A 386 25.20 -6.29 11.38
C LEU A 386 25.19 -7.81 11.28
N THR A 387 26.27 -8.47 11.68
CA THR A 387 26.25 -9.91 11.90
C THR A 387 26.39 -10.19 13.39
N TYR A 388 25.50 -11.03 13.92
CA TYR A 388 25.51 -11.47 15.30
C TYR A 388 25.93 -12.93 15.40
N SER A 389 26.70 -13.23 16.44
CA SER A 389 26.92 -14.59 16.90
C SER A 389 26.16 -14.81 18.20
N LYS A 390 25.44 -15.91 18.27
CA LYS A 390 24.75 -16.44 19.43
C LYS A 390 25.46 -17.71 19.89
N ILE A 391 25.93 -17.71 21.13
CA ILE A 391 26.58 -18.83 21.79
C ILE A 391 25.73 -19.26 22.97
N ASP A 392 25.32 -20.53 22.99
CA ASP A 392 24.69 -21.16 24.15
C ASP A 392 25.79 -21.85 24.98
N HIS A 393 26.03 -21.36 26.18
CA HIS A 393 27.09 -21.88 27.06
C HIS A 393 26.66 -23.13 27.83
N ILE A 394 25.38 -23.50 27.77
CA ILE A 394 24.85 -24.72 28.40
C ILE A 394 25.00 -25.89 27.43
N THR A 395 24.64 -25.72 26.15
CA THR A 395 24.77 -26.79 25.14
C THR A 395 26.12 -26.76 24.41
N GLY A 396 26.82 -25.63 24.42
CA GLY A 396 28.03 -25.42 23.63
C GLY A 396 27.76 -25.05 22.17
N ASP A 397 26.49 -24.92 21.76
CA ASP A 397 26.13 -24.61 20.39
C ASP A 397 26.40 -23.15 20.04
N SER A 398 26.93 -22.93 18.83
CA SER A 398 27.08 -21.60 18.24
C SER A 398 26.25 -21.47 16.98
N SER A 399 25.54 -20.36 16.86
CA SER A 399 24.75 -19.99 15.70
C SER A 399 25.03 -18.55 15.32
N ALA A 400 25.05 -18.26 14.03
CA ALA A 400 25.18 -16.91 13.51
C ALA A 400 23.88 -16.50 12.82
N TYR A 401 23.49 -15.25 13.01
CA TYR A 401 22.39 -14.63 12.32
C TYR A 401 22.77 -13.20 11.95
N ARG A 402 22.20 -12.67 10.89
CA ARG A 402 22.50 -11.36 10.34
C ARG A 402 21.32 -10.44 10.62
N ILE A 403 21.56 -9.23 11.06
CA ILE A 403 20.55 -8.18 11.13
C ILE A 403 20.95 -7.08 10.17
N VAL A 404 20.11 -6.78 9.19
CA VAL A 404 20.27 -5.57 8.38
C VAL A 404 19.37 -4.50 8.98
N SER A 405 19.96 -3.53 9.66
CA SER A 405 19.26 -2.34 10.14
C SER A 405 19.28 -1.29 9.05
N LYS A 406 18.11 -1.01 8.48
CA LYS A 406 17.93 0.10 7.54
C LYS A 406 17.38 1.28 8.33
N GLN A 407 18.08 2.40 8.32
CA GLN A 407 17.66 3.59 9.04
C GLN A 407 17.63 4.81 8.15
N GLN A 408 16.57 5.58 8.29
CA GLN A 408 16.45 6.83 7.59
C GLN A 408 17.06 7.94 8.45
N ILE A 409 18.12 8.58 7.93
CA ILE A 409 18.97 9.52 8.66
C ILE A 409 18.14 10.67 9.27
N ARG A 410 17.10 11.12 8.55
CA ARG A 410 16.28 12.28 8.95
C ARG A 410 15.15 11.95 9.92
N SER A 411 14.48 10.82 9.77
CA SER A 411 13.32 10.46 10.59
C SER A 411 13.70 9.62 11.82
N GLN A 412 14.95 9.15 11.91
CA GLN A 412 15.43 8.21 12.94
C GLN A 412 14.53 6.97 13.10
N SER A 413 13.82 6.64 12.03
CA SER A 413 12.95 5.47 11.89
C SER A 413 13.59 4.49 10.91
N GLY A 414 13.26 3.22 11.06
CA GLY A 414 13.90 2.17 10.31
C GLY A 414 13.30 0.81 10.60
N GLU A 415 13.97 -0.21 10.08
CA GLU A 415 13.57 -1.60 10.25
C GLU A 415 14.82 -2.44 10.47
N TRP A 416 14.71 -3.42 11.35
CA TRP A 416 15.69 -4.50 11.48
C TRP A 416 15.16 -5.73 10.76
N LEU A 417 15.90 -6.13 9.74
CA LEU A 417 15.64 -7.32 8.95
C LEU A 417 16.54 -8.43 9.52
N ILE A 418 15.96 -9.41 10.21
CA ILE A 418 16.70 -10.47 10.91
C ILE A 418 16.73 -11.73 10.04
N TYR A 419 17.91 -12.18 9.64
CA TYR A 419 18.17 -13.34 8.79
C TYR A 419 18.89 -14.44 9.59
N ARG A 420 18.30 -15.62 9.73
CA ARG A 420 18.97 -16.79 10.31
C ARG A 420 19.81 -17.48 9.22
N ARG A 421 21.10 -17.70 9.51
CA ARG A 421 22.05 -18.57 8.77
C ARG A 421 21.82 -18.65 7.24
N ASN A 422 22.53 -17.82 6.47
CA ASN A 422 22.53 -17.79 5.00
C ASN A 422 21.15 -17.66 4.32
N ALA A 423 20.09 -17.35 5.09
CA ALA A 423 18.80 -17.01 4.53
C ALA A 423 18.92 -15.74 3.68
N ILE A 424 18.31 -15.82 2.49
CA ILE A 424 18.22 -14.71 1.55
C ILE A 424 17.24 -13.67 2.13
N ASP A 425 16.09 -14.11 2.68
CA ASP A 425 15.05 -13.28 3.28
C ASP A 425 15.14 -13.15 4.82
N PRO A 426 14.61 -12.06 5.39
CA PRO A 426 14.51 -11.93 6.83
C PRO A 426 13.40 -12.82 7.38
N ASP A 427 13.74 -13.64 8.39
CA ASP A 427 12.78 -14.42 9.17
C ASP A 427 11.86 -13.53 10.01
N GLU A 428 12.38 -12.39 10.48
CA GLU A 428 11.65 -11.44 11.30
C GLU A 428 11.99 -10.00 10.86
N ILE A 429 10.96 -9.15 10.79
CA ILE A 429 11.11 -7.72 10.55
C ILE A 429 10.65 -6.97 11.80
N HIS A 430 11.56 -6.22 12.40
CA HIS A 430 11.32 -5.47 13.63
C HIS A 430 11.35 -3.98 13.30
N PRO A 431 10.23 -3.24 13.43
CA PRO A 431 10.26 -1.80 13.23
C PRO A 431 11.15 -1.17 14.29
N VAL A 432 11.98 -0.21 13.91
CA VAL A 432 12.90 0.48 14.82
C VAL A 432 12.65 1.97 14.73
N TYR A 433 12.43 2.59 15.89
CA TYR A 433 12.15 4.01 15.97
C TYR A 433 12.91 4.60 17.13
N LYS A 434 13.76 5.60 16.84
CA LYS A 434 14.43 6.39 17.87
C LYS A 434 13.84 7.79 17.86
N LYS A 435 13.38 8.25 19.03
CA LYS A 435 12.91 9.62 19.24
C LYS A 435 13.42 10.12 20.58
N ASN A 436 14.16 11.23 20.55
CA ASN A 436 14.79 11.80 21.73
C ASN A 436 15.65 10.73 22.44
N ASN A 437 15.33 10.46 23.70
CA ASN A 437 16.01 9.49 24.55
C ASN A 437 15.32 8.13 24.59
N VAL A 438 14.43 7.83 23.64
CA VAL A 438 13.70 6.55 23.59
C VAL A 438 14.01 5.84 22.28
N LEU A 439 14.37 4.58 22.38
CA LEU A 439 14.53 3.66 21.27
C LEU A 439 13.51 2.53 21.40
N PHE A 440 12.66 2.39 20.39
CA PHE A 440 11.79 1.25 20.22
C PHE A 440 12.41 0.28 19.22
N ILE A 441 12.53 -0.98 19.61
CA ILE A 441 12.85 -2.08 18.71
C ILE A 441 11.68 -3.06 18.81
N ASN A 442 10.86 -3.09 17.75
CA ASN A 442 9.61 -3.83 17.72
C ASN A 442 8.66 -3.41 18.86
N LYS A 443 8.48 -4.27 19.87
CA LYS A 443 7.66 -3.99 21.06
C LYS A 443 8.49 -3.61 22.28
N GLU A 444 9.80 -3.71 22.19
CA GLU A 444 10.71 -3.42 23.31
C GLU A 444 11.07 -1.94 23.31
N MET A 445 11.00 -1.33 24.49
CA MET A 445 11.33 0.08 24.70
C MET A 445 12.63 0.17 25.50
N ILE A 446 13.57 0.96 24.99
CA ILE A 446 14.87 1.26 25.58
C ILE A 446 14.95 2.75 25.87
N LEU A 447 15.10 3.11 27.15
CA LEU A 447 15.25 4.50 27.58
C LEU A 447 16.73 4.82 27.82
N PHE A 448 17.24 5.86 27.17
CA PHE A 448 18.57 6.42 27.38
C PHE A 448 18.50 7.46 28.51
N ASN A 449 18.75 7.01 29.74
CA ASN A 449 18.64 7.85 30.93
C ASN A 449 19.83 7.65 31.87
N GLU A 450 19.86 8.37 32.99
CA GLU A 450 20.95 8.27 33.96
C GLU A 450 21.05 6.87 34.60
N PRO A 451 22.27 6.42 34.98
CA PRO A 451 22.46 5.19 35.74
C PRO A 451 21.56 5.12 36.97
N GLY A 452 20.95 3.95 37.21
CA GLY A 452 19.98 3.72 38.28
C GLY A 452 18.51 3.89 37.86
N PHE A 453 18.22 4.50 36.70
CA PHE A 453 16.85 4.61 36.20
C PHE A 453 16.31 3.24 35.74
N CYS A 454 15.11 2.87 36.20
CA CYS A 454 14.45 1.60 35.88
C CYS A 454 13.02 1.80 35.36
N TRP A 455 12.57 0.92 34.48
CA TRP A 455 11.19 0.86 34.04
C TRP A 455 10.76 -0.58 33.74
N ASP A 456 9.46 -0.80 33.62
CA ASP A 456 8.88 -2.10 33.32
C ASP A 456 8.67 -2.28 31.82
N GLY A 457 8.96 -3.49 31.35
CA GLY A 457 8.70 -3.93 29.98
C GLY A 457 8.06 -5.31 29.95
N GLU A 458 7.56 -5.69 28.78
CA GLU A 458 6.96 -7.00 28.56
C GLU A 458 7.40 -7.54 27.20
N ASN A 459 7.90 -8.76 27.17
CA ASN A 459 8.19 -9.49 25.94
C ASN A 459 7.67 -10.91 26.01
N ARG A 460 8.01 -11.75 25.02
CA ARG A 460 7.51 -13.13 24.91
C ARG A 460 7.85 -14.01 26.11
N GLU A 461 8.88 -13.66 26.89
CA GLU A 461 9.29 -14.39 28.09
C GLU A 461 8.58 -13.90 29.37
N GLY A 462 7.80 -12.82 29.28
CA GLY A 462 7.00 -12.25 30.36
C GLY A 462 7.37 -10.81 30.70
N LYS A 463 6.85 -10.34 31.83
CA LYS A 463 7.14 -9.01 32.37
C LYS A 463 8.53 -8.97 32.99
N TYR A 464 9.25 -7.90 32.71
CA TYR A 464 10.59 -7.66 33.23
C TYR A 464 10.77 -6.21 33.67
N GLN A 465 11.73 -6.00 34.56
CA GLN A 465 12.26 -4.68 34.88
C GLN A 465 13.59 -4.49 34.15
N LEU A 466 13.75 -3.35 33.49
CA LEU A 466 14.96 -2.96 32.79
C LEU A 466 15.55 -1.70 33.44
N CYS A 467 16.81 -1.76 33.85
CA CYS A 467 17.49 -0.69 34.58
C CYS A 467 18.78 -0.27 33.87
N VAL A 468 19.04 1.03 33.78
CA VAL A 468 20.35 1.55 33.36
C VAL A 468 21.37 1.22 34.46
N ARG A 469 22.37 0.41 34.15
CA ARG A 469 23.46 0.07 35.09
C ARG A 469 24.54 1.14 35.08
N GLU A 470 25.05 1.46 33.91
CA GLU A 470 26.14 2.41 33.69
C GLU A 470 26.22 2.82 32.22
N ILE A 471 27.03 3.84 31.93
CA ILE A 471 27.33 4.31 30.57
C ILE A 471 28.84 4.20 30.38
N LEU A 472 29.25 3.33 29.45
CA LEU A 472 30.65 3.12 29.12
C LEU A 472 31.11 4.15 28.09
N PRO A 473 32.25 4.83 28.29
CA PRO A 473 32.78 5.77 27.32
C PRO A 473 33.17 5.08 26.01
N ALA A 474 33.69 3.85 26.09
CA ALA A 474 33.97 2.98 24.96
C ALA A 474 33.74 1.51 25.35
N PHE A 475 33.28 0.70 24.41
CA PHE A 475 33.05 -0.73 24.58
C PHE A 475 33.52 -1.52 23.37
N THR A 476 34.45 -2.44 23.59
CA THR A 476 35.01 -3.32 22.55
C THR A 476 34.29 -4.67 22.59
N VAL A 477 33.53 -4.96 21.53
CA VAL A 477 32.69 -6.17 21.40
C VAL A 477 33.50 -7.36 20.87
N SER A 478 34.42 -7.09 19.95
CA SER A 478 35.37 -8.03 19.37
C SER A 478 36.69 -7.33 19.08
N GLU A 479 37.74 -8.09 18.75
CA GLU A 479 39.09 -7.55 18.46
C GLU A 479 39.10 -6.43 17.40
N THR A 480 38.08 -6.40 16.52
CA THR A 480 37.98 -5.45 15.41
C THR A 480 36.84 -4.44 15.56
N LEU A 481 36.04 -4.51 16.63
CA LEU A 481 34.82 -3.68 16.79
C LEU A 481 34.79 -3.00 18.16
N SER A 482 34.86 -1.67 18.13
CA SER A 482 34.70 -0.82 19.31
C SER A 482 33.66 0.28 19.04
N PHE A 483 32.89 0.62 20.07
CA PHE A 483 31.82 1.61 20.00
C PHE A 483 31.92 2.58 21.16
N ASP A 484 31.78 3.87 20.87
CA ASP A 484 31.75 4.91 21.88
C ASP A 484 30.35 5.06 22.49
N SER A 485 30.30 5.50 23.75
CA SER A 485 29.07 5.80 24.49
C SER A 485 28.06 4.66 24.45
N VAL A 486 28.30 3.62 25.27
CA VAL A 486 27.48 2.41 25.32
C VAL A 486 26.73 2.34 26.64
N TYR A 487 25.40 2.29 26.55
CA TYR A 487 24.53 2.10 27.70
C TYR A 487 24.48 0.61 28.05
N VAL A 488 24.70 0.31 29.32
CA VAL A 488 24.61 -1.05 29.86
C VAL A 488 23.33 -1.14 30.69
N TYR A 489 22.48 -2.08 30.34
CA TYR A 489 21.22 -2.32 31.04
C TYR A 489 21.22 -3.67 31.75
N THR A 490 20.55 -3.72 32.90
CA THR A 490 20.24 -4.96 33.61
C THR A 490 18.75 -5.26 33.47
N GLN A 491 18.42 -6.43 32.92
CA GLN A 491 17.06 -6.90 32.73
C GLN A 491 16.77 -8.07 33.68
N ARG A 492 15.70 -7.96 34.46
CA ARG A 492 15.26 -8.99 35.43
C ARG A 492 13.79 -9.33 35.22
N TYR A 493 13.48 -10.60 35.06
CA TYR A 493 12.11 -11.07 34.87
C TYR A 493 11.38 -11.26 36.20
N TYR A 494 10.16 -10.74 36.31
CA TYR A 494 9.36 -10.82 37.54
C TYR A 494 8.98 -12.25 37.92
N ASN A 495 8.77 -13.12 36.93
CA ASN A 495 8.40 -14.51 37.16
C ASN A 495 9.61 -15.40 37.49
N HIS A 496 10.85 -14.89 37.37
CA HIS A 496 12.10 -15.62 37.59
C HIS A 496 13.18 -14.77 38.30
N PRO A 497 12.88 -14.14 39.45
CA PRO A 497 13.68 -13.05 40.02
C PRO A 497 15.10 -13.47 40.41
N ASP A 498 15.30 -14.73 40.83
CA ASP A 498 16.58 -15.20 41.38
C ASP A 498 17.43 -16.02 40.41
N SER A 499 16.92 -16.30 39.20
CA SER A 499 17.55 -17.30 38.33
C SER A 499 18.04 -16.76 37.00
N VAL A 500 17.47 -15.68 36.44
CA VAL A 500 17.86 -15.20 35.11
C VAL A 500 17.99 -13.68 35.07
N VAL A 501 19.22 -13.20 34.84
CA VAL A 501 19.52 -11.77 34.65
C VAL A 501 20.19 -11.59 33.29
N SER A 502 19.63 -10.72 32.45
CA SER A 502 20.26 -10.36 31.16
C SER A 502 20.95 -9.01 31.26
N THR A 503 22.20 -8.93 30.83
CA THR A 503 22.92 -7.66 30.64
C THR A 503 22.88 -7.28 29.16
N VAL A 504 22.35 -6.10 28.83
CA VAL A 504 22.17 -5.64 27.45
C VAL A 504 23.04 -4.40 27.21
N TYR A 505 23.85 -4.42 26.15
CA TYR A 505 24.72 -3.33 25.76
C TYR A 505 24.13 -2.67 24.51
N VAL A 506 23.81 -1.38 24.59
CA VAL A 506 23.13 -0.64 23.52
C VAL A 506 23.97 0.58 23.16
N SER A 507 24.20 0.77 21.86
CA SER A 507 24.94 1.95 21.40
C SER A 507 24.08 3.21 21.56
N ALA A 508 24.66 4.30 22.09
CA ALA A 508 23.97 5.59 22.15
C ALA A 508 23.83 6.24 20.78
N LEU A 509 24.79 6.03 19.89
CA LEU A 509 24.87 6.67 18.58
C LEU A 509 23.95 5.96 17.57
N TYR A 510 24.20 4.68 17.36
CA TYR A 510 23.43 3.80 16.49
C TYR A 510 22.31 3.11 17.27
N PRO A 511 21.07 3.07 16.76
CA PRO A 511 19.96 2.32 17.36
C PRO A 511 20.14 0.81 17.16
N ILE A 512 21.15 0.25 17.83
CA ILE A 512 21.57 -1.15 17.72
C ILE A 512 21.94 -1.70 19.11
N VAL A 513 21.62 -2.97 19.33
CA VAL A 513 22.06 -3.72 20.51
C VAL A 513 23.41 -4.37 20.19
N LEU A 514 24.47 -4.02 20.90
CA LEU A 514 25.83 -4.49 20.63
C LEU A 514 26.06 -5.92 21.17
N GLN A 515 25.56 -6.17 22.37
CA GLN A 515 25.74 -7.44 23.05
C GLN A 515 24.62 -7.70 24.06
N THR A 516 24.24 -8.95 24.24
CA THR A 516 23.33 -9.41 25.29
C THR A 516 23.95 -10.63 25.95
N VAL A 517 24.11 -10.59 27.28
CA VAL A 517 24.61 -11.71 28.08
C VAL A 517 23.51 -12.13 29.02
N ARG A 518 22.92 -13.31 28.78
CA ARG A 518 21.95 -13.93 29.68
C ARG A 518 22.71 -14.77 30.69
N THR A 519 22.55 -14.46 31.96
CA THR A 519 23.15 -15.23 33.06
C THR A 519 22.08 -16.05 33.77
N LYS A 520 22.41 -17.29 34.11
CA LYS A 520 21.57 -18.18 34.91
C LYS A 520 22.33 -18.61 36.17
N HIS A 521 21.81 -18.34 37.36
CA HIS A 521 22.49 -18.57 38.64
C HIS A 521 23.93 -17.99 38.69
N GLY A 522 24.13 -16.78 38.17
CA GLY A 522 25.43 -16.10 38.17
C GLY A 522 26.44 -16.59 37.12
N LYS A 523 26.12 -17.64 36.33
CA LYS A 523 26.96 -18.11 35.21
C LYS A 523 26.37 -17.68 33.86
N PRO A 524 27.18 -17.35 32.84
CA PRO A 524 26.69 -17.10 31.49
C PRO A 524 25.96 -18.34 30.96
N ALA A 525 24.71 -18.16 30.56
CA ALA A 525 23.91 -19.19 29.90
C ALA A 525 23.90 -18.98 28.38
N GLU A 526 23.78 -17.73 27.94
CA GLU A 526 23.72 -17.39 26.53
C GLU A 526 24.43 -16.05 26.29
N THR A 527 25.19 -15.93 25.21
CA THR A 527 25.79 -14.67 24.78
C THR A 527 25.46 -14.40 23.32
N ARG A 528 24.88 -13.24 23.06
CA ARG A 528 24.67 -12.69 21.71
C ARG A 528 25.55 -11.48 21.56
N LYS A 529 26.36 -11.40 20.51
CA LYS A 529 27.19 -10.20 20.26
C LYS A 529 27.41 -9.96 18.78
N ILE A 530 27.62 -8.71 18.42
CA ILE A 530 27.98 -8.32 17.06
C ILE A 530 29.40 -8.83 16.74
N THR A 531 29.59 -9.40 15.56
CA THR A 531 30.87 -9.87 15.04
C THR A 531 31.29 -9.12 13.77
N ARG A 532 30.35 -8.50 13.05
CA ARG A 532 30.61 -7.67 11.87
C ARG A 532 29.67 -6.46 11.88
N PHE A 533 30.22 -5.30 11.55
CA PHE A 533 29.51 -4.03 11.41
C PHE A 533 29.93 -3.38 10.10
N GLU A 534 28.99 -3.22 9.17
CA GLU A 534 29.20 -2.50 7.92
C GLU A 534 28.21 -1.35 7.80
N ARG A 535 28.72 -0.20 7.38
CA ARG A 535 27.94 1.00 7.08
C ARG A 535 27.94 1.20 5.57
N LYS A 536 26.77 1.17 4.93
CA LYS A 536 26.58 1.27 3.48
C LYS A 536 25.72 2.47 3.13
#